data_AF-A0A7W6S0L6-F1
#
_entry.id   AF-A0A7W6S0L6-F1
#
_cell.length_a   1.000
_cell.length_b   1.000
_cell.length_c   1.000
_cell.angle_alpha   90.00
_cell.angle_beta   90.00
_cell.angle_gamma   90.00
#
_symmetry.space_group_name_H-M   'P 1'
#
loop_
_entity.id
_entity.type
_entity.pdbx_description
1 polymer ?
#
loop_
_entity_poly.entity_id
_entity_poly.type
_entity_poly.pdbx_seq_one_letter_code
_entity_poly.pdbx_strand_id
1 'polypeptide(L)'
;MIAMPEHTTTGSAPFSIRLTPEERQALENRAGRQALGAYIRARLFEDQGEEQSPRRTARRPAIKDDKALAQVLALLGQSHLAGNVNQLARAANSGSLPMTPEVRAALTDASADIADMKAALMQALDIRER
;
A
#
# COMPACT_ATOMS: atom_id res chain seq x y z
N MET A 1 -12.22 -52.82 23.05
CA MET A 1 -12.82 -51.52 22.70
C MET A 1 -11.97 -50.44 23.38
N ILE A 2 -10.97 -49.90 22.67
CA ILE A 2 -10.02 -48.92 23.24
C ILE A 2 -10.55 -47.54 22.84
N ALA A 3 -10.95 -46.75 23.83
CA ALA A 3 -11.40 -45.37 23.61
C ALA A 3 -10.23 -44.52 23.09
N MET A 4 -10.43 -43.86 21.96
CA MET A 4 -9.51 -42.86 21.41
C MET A 4 -9.65 -41.56 22.22
N PRO A 5 -8.56 -40.82 22.51
CA PRO A 5 -8.68 -39.53 23.19
C PRO A 5 -9.31 -38.49 22.26
N GLU A 6 -10.25 -37.74 22.82
CA GLU A 6 -11.03 -36.72 22.12
C GLU A 6 -10.22 -35.43 22.03
N HIS A 7 -9.83 -35.01 20.83
CA HIS A 7 -9.16 -33.73 20.62
C HIS A 7 -10.18 -32.60 20.73
N THR A 8 -10.30 -31.99 21.92
CA THR A 8 -11.01 -30.70 22.06
C THR A 8 -10.08 -29.58 21.60
N THR A 9 -10.25 -29.10 20.36
CA THR A 9 -9.64 -27.84 19.87
C THR A 9 -10.29 -26.64 20.57
N THR A 10 -10.09 -26.51 21.88
CA THR A 10 -10.44 -25.31 22.61
C THR A 10 -9.30 -24.32 22.42
N GLY A 11 -9.40 -23.46 21.40
CA GLY A 11 -8.44 -22.37 21.22
C GLY A 11 -8.34 -21.55 22.51
N SER A 12 -7.14 -21.39 23.06
CA SER A 12 -6.93 -20.70 24.34
C SER A 12 -7.61 -19.32 24.33
N ALA A 13 -8.22 -18.94 25.45
CA ALA A 13 -8.85 -17.64 25.60
C ALA A 13 -7.90 -16.48 25.19
N PRO A 14 -8.41 -15.41 24.55
CA PRO A 14 -7.59 -14.29 24.12
C PRO A 14 -6.94 -13.57 25.30
N PHE A 15 -5.65 -13.24 25.17
CA PHE A 15 -4.93 -12.42 26.16
C PHE A 15 -5.36 -10.95 26.04
N SER A 16 -5.93 -10.41 27.10
CA SER A 16 -6.38 -9.01 27.17
C SER A 16 -5.36 -8.16 27.93
N ILE A 17 -4.82 -7.13 27.29
CA ILE A 17 -3.94 -6.13 27.91
C ILE A 17 -4.62 -4.76 27.86
N ARG A 18 -4.54 -3.99 28.95
CA ARG A 18 -5.00 -2.59 28.97
C ARG A 18 -3.91 -1.71 28.36
N LEU A 19 -4.30 -0.88 27.41
CA LEU A 19 -3.42 0.09 26.75
C LEU A 19 -4.09 1.46 26.78
N THR A 20 -3.32 2.49 27.07
CA THR A 20 -3.71 3.88 26.77
C THR A 20 -3.78 4.10 25.25
N PRO A 21 -4.50 5.12 24.77
CA PRO A 21 -4.53 5.46 23.34
C PRO A 21 -3.14 5.64 22.75
N GLU A 22 -2.22 6.27 23.49
CA GLU A 22 -0.84 6.56 23.08
C GLU A 22 -0.03 5.27 22.96
N GLU A 23 -0.11 4.37 23.93
CA GLU A 23 0.56 3.06 23.89
C GLU A 23 0.04 2.19 22.76
N ARG A 24 -1.28 2.20 22.54
CA ARG A 24 -1.91 1.49 21.43
C ARG A 24 -1.40 2.02 20.09
N GLN A 25 -1.34 3.33 19.91
CA GLN A 25 -0.81 3.95 18.70
C GLN A 25 0.67 3.62 18.49
N ALA A 26 1.48 3.66 19.55
CA ALA A 26 2.89 3.31 19.47
C ALA A 26 3.10 1.84 19.05
N LEU A 27 2.31 0.91 19.59
CA LEU A 27 2.34 -0.50 19.19
C LEU A 27 1.85 -0.69 17.75
N GLU A 28 0.80 0.03 17.34
CA GLU A 28 0.28 -0.01 15.97
C GLU A 28 1.29 0.52 14.94
N ASN A 29 2.03 1.58 15.29
CA ASN A 29 3.10 2.14 14.45
C ASN A 29 4.27 1.15 14.30
N ARG A 30 4.67 0.50 15.41
CA ARG A 30 5.74 -0.52 15.38
C ARG A 30 5.31 -1.79 14.63
N ALA A 31 4.05 -2.20 14.76
CA ALA A 31 3.49 -3.35 14.04
C ALA A 31 3.38 -3.10 12.52
N GLY A 32 3.30 -1.84 12.09
CA GLY A 32 3.16 -1.45 10.69
C GLY A 32 1.96 -2.14 10.03
N ARG A 33 2.24 -3.01 9.07
CA ARG A 33 1.21 -3.75 8.28
C ARG A 33 0.75 -5.05 8.91
N GLN A 34 1.42 -5.52 9.97
CA GLN A 34 1.05 -6.74 10.67
C GLN A 34 -0.14 -6.47 11.61
N ALA A 35 -1.00 -7.48 11.80
CA ALA A 35 -2.04 -7.41 12.81
C ALA A 35 -1.41 -7.29 14.21
N LEU A 36 -1.95 -6.38 15.05
CA LEU A 36 -1.38 -6.04 16.35
C LEU A 36 -1.11 -7.26 17.24
N GLY A 37 -2.06 -8.20 17.31
CA GLY A 37 -1.89 -9.43 18.10
C GLY A 37 -0.81 -10.36 17.56
N ALA A 38 -0.61 -10.41 16.24
CA ALA A 38 0.48 -11.18 15.64
C ALA A 38 1.84 -10.53 15.93
N TYR A 39 1.92 -9.20 15.84
CA TYR A 39 3.14 -8.46 16.18
C TYR A 39 3.52 -8.63 17.67
N ILE A 40 2.55 -8.47 18.58
CA ILE A 40 2.76 -8.66 20.02
C ILE A 40 3.21 -10.10 20.31
N ARG A 41 2.56 -11.10 19.73
CA ARG A 41 2.95 -12.51 19.92
C ARG A 41 4.36 -12.78 19.39
N ALA A 42 4.68 -12.32 18.19
CA ALA A 42 6.02 -12.49 17.62
C ALA A 42 7.08 -11.89 18.54
N ARG A 43 6.87 -10.67 19.03
CA ARG A 43 7.83 -9.99 19.90
C ARG A 43 8.00 -10.63 21.27
N LEU A 44 6.96 -11.29 21.80
CA LEU A 44 6.99 -11.97 23.10
C LEU A 44 7.61 -13.37 23.06
N PHE A 45 7.56 -14.05 21.91
CA PHE A 45 7.99 -15.44 21.76
C PHE A 45 9.13 -15.62 20.72
N GLU A 46 9.83 -14.53 20.38
CA GLU A 46 10.95 -14.50 19.42
C GLU A 46 12.04 -15.56 19.74
N ASP A 47 12.32 -15.82 21.02
CA ASP A 47 13.33 -16.80 21.47
C ASP A 47 12.84 -18.26 21.54
N GLN A 48 11.54 -18.50 21.37
CA GLN A 48 10.97 -19.84 21.59
C GLN A 48 10.97 -20.73 20.34
N GLY A 49 11.51 -20.25 19.21
CA GLY A 49 11.76 -21.08 18.03
C GLY A 49 10.52 -21.76 17.41
N GLU A 50 9.31 -21.42 17.86
CA GLU A 50 8.10 -21.98 17.25
C GLU A 50 8.00 -21.43 15.83
N GLU A 51 8.11 -22.34 14.85
CA GLU A 51 7.71 -22.13 13.48
C GLU A 51 6.26 -21.62 13.49
N GLN A 52 6.12 -20.30 13.47
CA GLN A 52 4.84 -19.65 13.34
C GLN A 52 4.34 -19.98 11.94
N SER A 53 3.61 -21.09 11.82
CA SER A 53 2.80 -21.38 10.63
C SER A 53 2.05 -20.08 10.34
N PRO A 54 2.30 -19.42 9.19
CA PRO A 54 1.85 -18.07 8.94
C PRO A 54 0.33 -18.13 8.82
N ARG A 55 -0.37 -17.99 9.96
CA ARG A 55 -1.79 -17.71 9.99
C ARG A 55 -1.94 -16.43 9.20
N ARG A 56 -2.40 -16.58 7.95
CA ARG A 56 -2.54 -15.53 6.92
C ARG A 56 -2.61 -14.20 7.62
N THR A 57 -1.49 -13.48 7.64
CA THR A 57 -1.42 -12.16 8.28
C THR A 57 -2.54 -11.36 7.67
N ALA A 58 -3.62 -11.18 8.43
CA ALA A 58 -4.75 -10.37 8.01
C ALA A 58 -4.17 -8.96 7.89
N ARG A 59 -3.80 -8.60 6.66
CA ARG A 59 -3.32 -7.28 6.29
C ARG A 59 -4.33 -6.31 6.88
N ARG A 60 -3.88 -5.38 7.74
CA ARG A 60 -4.80 -4.38 8.33
C ARG A 60 -5.62 -3.74 7.21
N PRO A 61 -6.90 -3.41 7.44
CA PRO A 61 -7.68 -2.64 6.49
C PRO A 61 -6.93 -1.34 6.17
N ALA A 62 -6.92 -0.96 4.90
CA ALA A 62 -6.24 0.21 4.37
C ALA A 62 -6.48 1.43 5.27
N ILE A 63 -5.40 2.10 5.69
CA ILE A 63 -5.49 3.30 6.54
C ILE A 63 -6.19 4.39 5.71
N LYS A 64 -6.83 5.37 6.37
CA LYS A 64 -7.54 6.47 5.68
C LYS A 64 -6.68 7.15 4.60
N ASP A 65 -5.37 7.22 4.82
CA ASP A 65 -4.39 7.77 3.89
C ASP A 65 -4.23 6.92 2.63
N ASP A 66 -4.30 5.58 2.73
CA ASP A 66 -4.25 4.67 1.59
C ASP A 66 -5.44 4.88 0.65
N LYS A 67 -6.62 5.22 1.20
CA LYS A 67 -7.81 5.51 0.38
C LYS A 67 -7.66 6.83 -0.38
N ALA A 68 -7.14 7.87 0.27
CA ALA A 68 -6.89 9.16 -0.35
C ALA A 68 -5.83 9.03 -1.47
N LEU A 69 -4.74 8.32 -1.21
CA LEU A 69 -3.69 8.04 -2.19
C LEU A 69 -4.21 7.22 -3.37
N ALA A 70 -5.01 6.17 -3.12
CA ALA A 70 -5.62 5.38 -4.18
C ALA A 70 -6.60 6.20 -5.04
N GLN A 71 -7.32 7.15 -4.43
CA GLN A 71 -8.22 8.04 -5.16
C GLN A 71 -7.45 9.02 -6.06
N VAL A 72 -6.34 9.58 -5.58
CA VAL A 72 -5.45 10.41 -6.42
C VAL A 72 -4.88 9.60 -7.58
N LEU A 73 -4.41 8.37 -7.33
CA LEU A 73 -3.92 7.48 -8.40
C LEU A 73 -5.01 7.15 -9.43
N ALA A 74 -6.25 6.93 -8.99
CA ALA A 74 -7.38 6.67 -9.88
C ALA A 74 -7.73 7.91 -10.74
N LEU A 75 -7.75 9.10 -10.14
CA LEU A 75 -7.96 10.36 -10.86
C LEU A 75 -6.85 10.62 -11.88
N LEU A 76 -5.60 10.31 -11.54
CA LEU A 76 -4.47 10.40 -12.46
C LEU A 76 -4.66 9.44 -13.66
N GLY A 77 -5.12 8.21 -13.43
CA GLY A 77 -5.46 7.28 -14.50
C GLY A 77 -6.62 7.76 -15.39
N GLN A 78 -7.62 8.43 -14.80
CA GLN A 78 -8.77 9.00 -15.51
C GLN A 78 -8.47 10.31 -16.24
N SER A 79 -7.35 10.98 -15.95
CA SER A 79 -7.01 12.28 -16.56
C SER A 79 -6.69 12.22 -18.06
N HIS A 80 -6.79 11.04 -18.68
CA HIS A 80 -6.62 10.83 -20.12
C HIS A 80 -5.31 11.39 -20.69
N LEU A 81 -4.23 11.43 -19.89
CA LEU A 81 -2.94 12.00 -20.29
C LEU A 81 -2.41 11.43 -21.61
N ALA A 82 -2.52 10.12 -21.82
CA ALA A 82 -2.14 9.49 -23.08
C ALA A 82 -2.91 10.06 -24.29
N GLY A 83 -4.20 10.35 -24.11
CA GLY A 83 -5.04 10.99 -25.13
C GLY A 83 -4.62 12.42 -25.43
N ASN A 84 -4.32 13.20 -24.39
CA ASN A 84 -3.86 14.58 -24.52
C ASN A 84 -2.47 14.66 -25.19
N VAL A 85 -1.55 13.77 -24.82
CA VAL A 85 -0.23 13.64 -25.47
C VAL A 85 -0.38 13.30 -26.95
N ASN A 86 -1.31 12.41 -27.30
CA ASN A 86 -1.58 12.07 -28.69
C ASN A 86 -2.18 13.25 -29.48
N GLN A 87 -3.02 14.07 -28.86
CA GLN A 87 -3.54 15.30 -29.48
C GLN A 87 -2.43 16.33 -29.70
N LEU A 88 -1.53 16.51 -28.73
CA LEU A 88 -0.36 17.38 -28.86
C LEU A 88 0.60 16.89 -29.94
N ALA A 89 0.84 15.58 -30.03
CA ALA A 89 1.65 14.99 -31.10
C ALA A 89 1.04 15.23 -32.49
N ARG A 90 -0.28 15.07 -32.63
CA ARG A 90 -0.99 15.39 -33.88
C ARG A 90 -0.89 16.87 -34.23
N ALA A 91 -1.10 17.76 -33.25
CA ALA A 91 -1.02 19.21 -33.46
C ALA A 91 0.40 19.68 -33.80
N ALA A 92 1.43 19.07 -33.21
CA ALA A 92 2.83 19.32 -33.56
C ALA A 92 3.14 18.82 -34.98
N ASN A 93 2.71 17.61 -35.34
CA ASN A 93 2.92 17.05 -36.68
C ASN A 93 2.16 17.79 -37.78
N SER A 94 0.99 18.37 -37.46
CA SER A 94 0.21 19.19 -38.41
C SER A 94 0.71 20.63 -38.52
N GLY A 95 1.74 21.02 -37.73
CA GLY A 95 2.24 22.38 -37.67
C GLY A 95 1.31 23.38 -36.96
N SER A 96 0.21 22.90 -36.35
CA SER A 96 -0.75 23.73 -35.62
C SER A 96 -0.28 24.09 -34.20
N LEU A 97 0.68 23.34 -33.66
CA LEU A 97 1.35 23.63 -32.39
C LEU A 97 2.77 24.12 -32.68
N PRO A 98 3.11 25.39 -32.39
CA PRO A 98 4.48 25.88 -32.51
C PRO A 98 5.36 25.18 -31.47
N MET A 99 6.13 24.20 -31.93
CA MET A 99 6.97 23.34 -31.08
C MET A 99 8.34 23.98 -30.82
N THR A 100 8.30 25.15 -30.17
CA THR A 100 9.52 25.88 -29.80
C THR A 100 10.36 25.06 -28.81
N PRO A 101 11.67 25.32 -28.70
CA PRO A 101 12.54 24.65 -27.72
C PRO A 101 12.00 24.75 -26.29
N GLU A 102 11.44 25.91 -25.92
CA GLU A 102 10.89 26.18 -24.58
C GLU A 102 9.64 25.32 -24.31
N VAL A 103 8.73 25.21 -25.29
CA VAL A 103 7.54 24.36 -25.17
C VAL A 103 7.93 22.90 -25.03
N ARG A 104 8.95 22.45 -25.77
CA ARG A 104 9.46 21.08 -25.70
C ARG A 104 10.10 20.75 -24.36
N ALA A 105 10.86 21.69 -23.79
CA ALA A 105 11.43 21.56 -22.46
C ALA A 105 10.30 21.45 -21.41
N ALA A 106 9.35 22.39 -21.42
CA ALA A 106 8.22 22.39 -20.49
C ALA A 106 7.37 21.10 -20.57
N LEU A 107 7.17 20.54 -21.76
CA LEU A 107 6.47 19.26 -21.94
C LEU A 107 7.24 18.07 -21.38
N THR A 108 8.57 18.08 -21.54
CA THR A 108 9.45 17.03 -21.02
C THR A 108 9.46 17.06 -19.50
N ASP A 109 9.60 18.25 -18.91
CA ASP A 109 9.58 18.45 -17.46
C ASP A 109 8.22 18.04 -16.87
N ALA A 110 7.11 18.49 -17.46
CA ALA A 110 5.77 18.09 -17.01
C ALA A 110 5.55 16.56 -17.09
N SER A 111 6.12 15.90 -18.11
CA SER A 111 6.03 14.45 -18.25
C SER A 111 6.85 13.72 -17.17
N ALA A 112 8.01 14.26 -16.81
CA ALA A 112 8.83 13.75 -15.72
C ALA A 112 8.13 13.91 -14.37
N ASP A 113 7.59 15.10 -14.07
CA ASP A 113 6.85 15.38 -12.84
C ASP A 113 5.65 14.42 -12.66
N ILE A 114 4.92 14.14 -13.73
CA ILE A 114 3.81 13.18 -13.73
C ILE A 114 4.30 11.76 -13.45
N ALA A 115 5.42 11.35 -14.04
CA ALA A 115 6.00 10.03 -13.80
C ALA A 115 6.44 9.88 -12.33
N ASP A 116 7.07 10.91 -11.77
CA ASP A 116 7.51 10.94 -10.37
C ASP A 116 6.31 10.89 -9.41
N MET A 117 5.26 11.68 -9.67
CA MET A 117 4.02 11.63 -8.87
C MET A 117 3.38 10.24 -8.92
N LYS A 118 3.31 9.61 -10.11
CA LYS A 118 2.80 8.25 -10.26
C LYS A 118 3.63 7.24 -9.46
N ALA A 119 4.96 7.31 -9.57
CA ALA A 119 5.86 6.39 -8.88
C ALA A 119 5.72 6.51 -7.35
N ALA A 120 5.70 7.75 -6.83
CA ALA A 120 5.50 8.01 -5.40
C ALA A 120 4.16 7.46 -4.88
N LEU A 121 3.07 7.64 -5.64
CA LEU A 121 1.75 7.09 -5.30
C LEU A 121 1.73 5.55 -5.31
N MET A 122 2.34 4.93 -6.32
CA MET A 122 2.44 3.47 -6.42
C MET A 122 3.25 2.88 -5.27
N GLN A 123 4.36 3.52 -4.89
CA GLN A 123 5.19 3.12 -3.75
C GLN A 123 4.43 3.25 -2.43
N ALA A 124 3.75 4.38 -2.21
CA ALA A 124 2.96 4.60 -0.99
C ALA A 124 1.84 3.56 -0.82
N LEU A 125 1.24 3.11 -1.93
CA LEU A 125 0.18 2.10 -1.96
C LEU A 125 0.72 0.65 -1.99
N ASP A 126 2.02 0.44 -2.13
CA ASP A 126 2.65 -0.87 -2.36
C ASP A 126 2.02 -1.63 -3.54
N ILE A 127 1.77 -0.91 -4.63
CA ILE A 127 1.32 -1.45 -5.90
C ILE A 127 2.55 -1.57 -6.81
N ARG A 128 2.78 -2.76 -7.36
CA ARG A 128 3.86 -2.96 -8.34
C ARG A 128 3.37 -2.55 -9.72
N GLU A 129 4.24 -1.86 -10.45
CA GLU A 129 4.02 -1.57 -11.87
C GLU A 129 3.94 -2.89 -12.66
N ARG A 130 3.00 -2.99 -13.60
CA ARG A 130 2.83 -4.15 -14.49
C ARG A 130 3.51 -3.91 -15.82
#